data_AF-A0A519S7V7-F1
#
_entry.id   AF-A0A519S7V7-F1
#
_cell.length_a   1.000
_cell.length_b   1.000
_cell.length_c   1.000
_cell.angle_alpha   90.00
_cell.angle_beta   90.00
_cell.angle_gamma   90.00
#
_symmetry.space_group_name_H-M   'P 1'
#
loop_
_entity.id
_entity.type
_entity.pdbx_description
1 polymer ?
#
loop_
_entity_poly.entity_id
_entity_poly.type
_entity_poly.pdbx_seq_one_letter_code
_entity_poly.pdbx_strand_id
1 'polypeptide(L)'
;MNQKGELAKRFFIRLIIGAVPLSFFIMALFTKSQSGNNGMSVNLGKFVPVIFLLGWGIFLILEGLFLFSKQRVSNGLISISVASFLGIIFFISLYVEHSY
;
A
#
# COMPACT_ATOMS: atom_id res chain seq x y z
N MET A 1 -27.73 -8.47 -3.62
CA MET A 1 -26.37 -8.77 -3.12
C MET A 1 -26.27 -8.28 -1.68
N ASN A 2 -25.76 -9.08 -0.75
CA ASN A 2 -25.76 -8.77 0.68
C ASN A 2 -24.77 -7.63 1.01
N GLN A 3 -25.11 -6.69 1.91
CA GLN A 3 -24.28 -5.51 2.22
C GLN A 3 -22.86 -5.91 2.64
N LYS A 4 -22.71 -6.99 3.40
CA LYS A 4 -21.41 -7.55 3.80
C LYS A 4 -20.55 -7.99 2.61
N GLY A 5 -21.17 -8.56 1.57
CA GLY A 5 -20.46 -9.02 0.38
C GLY A 5 -19.93 -7.87 -0.49
N GLU A 6 -20.68 -6.77 -0.57
CA GLU A 6 -20.25 -5.57 -1.28
C GLU A 6 -19.06 -4.88 -0.59
N LEU A 7 -19.10 -4.81 0.75
CA LEU A 7 -18.01 -4.30 1.57
C LEU A 7 -16.74 -5.16 1.42
N ALA A 8 -16.87 -6.49 1.48
CA ALA A 8 -15.76 -7.41 1.27
C ALA A 8 -15.15 -7.26 -0.14
N LYS A 9 -16.00 -7.21 -1.18
CA LYS A 9 -15.55 -7.01 -2.56
C LYS A 9 -14.72 -5.72 -2.70
N ARG A 10 -15.20 -4.61 -2.12
CA ARG A 10 -14.47 -3.33 -2.13
C ARG A 10 -13.12 -3.44 -1.43
N PHE A 11 -13.09 -4.08 -0.26
CA PHE A 11 -11.85 -4.32 0.46
C PHE A 11 -10.85 -5.10 -0.40
N PHE A 12 -11.24 -6.25 -0.96
CA PHE A 12 -10.36 -7.09 -1.76
C PHE A 12 -9.86 -6.40 -3.03
N ILE A 13 -10.72 -5.70 -3.77
CA ILE A 13 -10.29 -4.97 -4.98
C ILE A 13 -9.23 -3.93 -4.62
N ARG A 14 -9.45 -3.15 -3.56
CA ARG A 14 -8.51 -2.10 -3.13
C ARG A 14 -7.21 -2.68 -2.61
N LEU A 15 -7.30 -3.79 -1.89
CA LEU A 15 -6.13 -4.51 -1.41
C LEU A 15 -5.31 -5.05 -2.57
N ILE A 16 -5.94 -5.67 -3.58
CA ILE A 16 -5.26 -6.19 -4.77
C ILE A 16 -4.54 -5.05 -5.52
N ILE A 17 -5.22 -3.91 -5.73
CA ILE A 17 -4.61 -2.75 -6.41
C ILE A 17 -3.35 -2.27 -5.68
N GLY A 18 -3.36 -2.22 -4.35
CA GLY A 18 -2.18 -1.83 -3.56
C GLY A 18 -1.14 -2.94 -3.39
N ALA A 19 -1.56 -4.21 -3.42
CA ALA A 19 -0.68 -5.36 -3.29
C ALA A 19 0.23 -5.54 -4.51
N VAL A 20 -0.23 -5.15 -5.71
CA VAL A 20 0.58 -5.21 -6.93
C VAL A 20 1.86 -4.36 -6.83
N PRO A 21 1.81 -3.03 -6.60
CA PRO A 21 3.04 -2.25 -6.44
C PRO A 21 3.82 -2.69 -5.21
N LEU A 22 3.16 -3.12 -4.13
CA LEU A 22 3.85 -3.63 -2.95
C LEU A 22 4.68 -4.89 -3.23
N SER A 23 4.17 -5.84 -4.03
CA SER A 23 4.92 -7.06 -4.38
C SER A 23 6.11 -6.75 -5.28
N PHE A 24 5.97 -5.84 -6.25
CA PHE A 24 7.09 -5.36 -7.06
C PHE A 24 8.14 -4.66 -6.19
N PHE A 25 7.71 -3.84 -5.23
CA PHE A 25 8.61 -3.20 -4.29
C PHE A 25 9.40 -4.24 -3.47
N ILE A 26 8.72 -5.22 -2.87
CA ILE A 26 9.35 -6.27 -2.06
C ILE A 26 10.35 -7.07 -2.92
N MET A 27 9.96 -7.48 -4.13
CA MET A 27 10.86 -8.20 -5.02
C MET A 27 12.11 -7.38 -5.37
N ALA A 28 11.94 -6.09 -5.69
CA ALA A 28 13.05 -5.18 -5.95
C ALA A 28 13.92 -4.93 -4.70
N LEU A 29 13.30 -4.89 -3.50
CA LEU A 29 13.97 -4.68 -2.22
C LEU A 29 14.97 -5.80 -1.94
N PHE A 30 14.56 -7.06 -2.11
CA PHE A 30 15.39 -8.24 -1.83
C PHE A 30 16.29 -8.69 -3.00
N THR A 31 16.26 -8.00 -4.15
CA THR A 31 17.19 -8.28 -5.25
C THR A 31 18.56 -7.64 -4.93
N LYS A 32 19.59 -8.49 -4.74
CA LYS A 32 20.93 -8.15 -4.23
C LYS A 32 21.63 -6.97 -4.94
N SER A 33 22.31 -6.17 -4.09
CA SER A 33 23.54 -5.40 -4.36
C SER A 33 23.47 -3.93 -4.77
N GLN A 34 22.41 -3.17 -4.48
CA GLN A 34 22.51 -1.71 -4.47
C GLN A 34 21.69 -1.09 -3.33
N SER A 35 22.39 -0.54 -2.34
CA SER A 35 21.85 0.59 -1.57
C SER A 35 21.52 1.68 -2.58
N GLY A 36 20.33 2.27 -2.48
CA GLY A 36 19.92 3.40 -3.33
C GLY A 36 20.80 4.64 -3.14
N ASN A 37 21.81 4.58 -2.28
CA ASN A 37 22.74 5.64 -1.93
C ASN A 37 24.18 5.41 -2.46
N ASN A 38 24.37 4.53 -3.46
CA ASN A 38 25.71 4.22 -3.99
C ASN A 38 26.21 5.23 -5.05
N GLY A 39 25.63 6.44 -5.13
CA GLY A 39 25.95 7.42 -6.19
C GLY A 39 25.48 7.02 -7.60
N MET A 40 24.88 5.84 -7.75
CA MET A 40 24.18 5.41 -8.94
C MET A 40 22.75 5.98 -8.93
N SER A 41 22.26 6.38 -10.09
CA SER A 41 20.91 6.91 -10.35
C SER A 41 19.81 6.21 -9.54
N VAL A 42 18.74 6.94 -9.21
CA VAL A 42 17.52 6.42 -8.55
C VAL A 42 17.17 5.04 -9.09
N ASN A 43 17.14 4.03 -8.22
CA ASN A 43 16.73 2.68 -8.60
C ASN A 43 15.23 2.72 -8.91
N LEU A 44 14.88 2.91 -10.19
CA LEU A 44 13.50 3.01 -10.67
C LEU A 44 12.68 1.78 -10.29
N GLY A 45 13.31 0.61 -10.20
CA GLY A 45 12.67 -0.64 -9.77
C GLY A 45 12.19 -0.60 -8.32
N LYS A 46 12.85 0.15 -7.43
CA LYS A 46 12.39 0.39 -6.04
C LYS A 46 11.50 1.63 -5.95
N PHE A 47 11.87 2.70 -6.67
CA PHE A 47 11.26 4.02 -6.53
C PHE A 47 9.84 4.11 -7.12
N VAL A 48 9.63 3.57 -8.33
CA VAL A 48 8.32 3.62 -9.00
C VAL A 48 7.25 2.88 -8.19
N PRO A 49 7.49 1.64 -7.71
CA PRO A 49 6.52 0.95 -6.85
C PRO A 49 6.21 1.70 -5.55
N VAL A 50 7.20 2.33 -4.92
CA VAL A 50 6.98 3.14 -3.70
C VAL A 50 6.08 4.34 -3.98
N ILE A 51 6.29 5.07 -5.08
CA ILE A 51 5.42 6.19 -5.45
C ILE A 51 3.98 5.73 -5.64
N PHE A 52 3.76 4.63 -6.37
CA PHE A 52 2.41 4.09 -6.57
C PHE A 52 1.79 3.66 -5.25
N LEU A 53 2.56 3.01 -4.37
CA LEU A 53 2.08 2.58 -3.06
C LEU A 53 1.71 3.76 -2.15
N LEU A 54 2.57 4.78 -2.07
CA LEU A 54 2.32 5.99 -1.30
C LEU A 54 1.14 6.78 -1.86
N GLY A 55 1.07 6.96 -3.18
CA GLY A 55 -0.06 7.60 -3.84
C GLY A 55 -1.38 6.89 -3.57
N TRP A 56 -1.39 5.56 -3.66
CA TRP A 56 -2.56 4.74 -3.32
C TRP A 56 -2.92 4.83 -1.84
N GLY A 57 -1.93 4.79 -0.94
CA GLY A 57 -2.14 4.95 0.50
C GLY A 57 -2.74 6.31 0.86
N ILE A 58 -2.20 7.41 0.31
CA ILE A 58 -2.72 8.76 0.50
C ILE A 58 -4.16 8.85 -0.02
N PHE A 59 -4.43 8.31 -1.21
CA PHE A 59 -5.77 8.26 -1.78
C PHE A 59 -6.77 7.56 -0.85
N LEU A 60 -6.42 6.38 -0.32
CA LEU A 60 -7.27 5.62 0.59
C LEU A 60 -7.52 6.35 1.92
N ILE A 61 -6.52 7.07 2.44
CA ILE A 61 -6.66 7.88 3.66
C ILE A 61 -7.62 9.05 3.40
N LEU A 62 -7.40 9.81 2.33
CA LEU A 62 -8.25 10.95 1.96
C LEU A 62 -9.69 10.52 1.69
N GLU A 63 -9.86 9.41 0.96
CA GLU A 63 -11.19 8.84 0.71
C GLU A 63 -11.85 8.38 2.00
N GLY A 64 -11.10 7.75 2.91
CA GLY A 64 -11.59 7.36 4.24
C GLY A 64 -12.13 8.55 5.02
N LEU A 65 -11.34 9.63 5.12
CA LEU A 65 -11.73 10.87 5.78
C LEU A 65 -12.96 11.52 5.12
N PHE A 66 -12.99 11.57 3.78
CA PHE A 66 -14.14 12.08 3.05
C PHE A 66 -15.41 11.26 3.33
N LEU A 67 -15.32 9.93 3.35
CA LEU A 67 -16.47 9.06 3.66
C LEU A 67 -16.94 9.21 5.10
N PHE A 68 -16.03 9.44 6.06
CA PHE A 68 -16.40 9.78 7.44
C PHE A 68 -17.15 11.09 7.52
N SER A 69 -16.73 12.14 6.78
CA SER A 69 -17.47 13.41 6.73
C SER A 69 -18.89 13.28 6.15
N LYS A 70 -19.14 12.22 5.37
CA LYS A 70 -20.45 11.89 4.79
C LYS A 70 -21.24 10.87 5.63
N GLN A 71 -20.82 10.59 6.86
CA GLN A 71 -21.41 9.59 7.77
C GLN A 71 -21.42 8.15 7.19
N ARG A 72 -20.61 7.86 6.16
CA ARG A 72 -20.48 6.53 5.55
C ARG A 72 -19.39 5.72 6.24
N VAL A 73 -19.56 5.49 7.55
CA VAL A 73 -18.53 4.96 8.45
C VAL A 73 -17.95 3.63 7.97
N SER A 74 -18.78 2.64 7.60
CA SER A 74 -18.29 1.33 7.15
C SER A 74 -17.40 1.40 5.91
N ASN A 75 -17.73 2.29 4.96
CA ASN A 75 -16.93 2.46 3.74
C ASN A 75 -15.62 3.21 4.04
N GLY A 76 -15.67 4.21 4.93
CA GLY A 76 -14.47 4.91 5.38
C GLY A 76 -13.52 3.98 6.11
N LEU A 77 -14.04 3.13 7.01
CA LEU A 77 -13.26 2.13 7.72
C LEU A 77 -12.58 1.15 6.77
N ILE A 78 -13.24 0.68 5.70
CA ILE A 78 -12.60 -0.19 4.71
C ILE A 78 -11.38 0.49 4.08
N SER A 79 -11.50 1.76 3.72
CA SER A 79 -10.41 2.50 3.07
C SER A 79 -9.20 2.64 4.02
N ILE A 80 -9.46 3.01 5.27
CA ILE A 80 -8.43 3.11 6.31
C ILE A 80 -7.82 1.75 6.64
N SER A 81 -8.63 0.69 6.75
CA SER A 81 -8.16 -0.67 7.02
C SER A 81 -7.24 -1.19 5.91
N VAL A 82 -7.58 -0.96 4.63
CA VAL A 82 -6.71 -1.35 3.51
C VAL A 82 -5.40 -0.56 3.54
N ALA A 83 -5.46 0.77 3.77
CA ALA A 83 -4.26 1.60 3.86
C ALA A 83 -3.33 1.14 5.00
N SER A 84 -3.91 0.86 6.17
CA SER A 84 -3.18 0.40 7.35
C SER A 84 -2.55 -0.97 7.11
N PHE A 85 -3.28 -1.91 6.51
CA PHE A 85 -2.78 -3.25 6.21
C PHE A 85 -1.61 -3.22 5.22
N LEU A 86 -1.74 -2.46 4.12
CA LEU A 86 -0.65 -2.27 3.15
C LEU A 86 0.56 -1.58 3.79
N GLY A 87 0.32 -0.56 4.62
CA GLY A 87 1.37 0.16 5.35
C GLY A 87 2.14 -0.75 6.31
N ILE A 88 1.44 -1.60 7.07
CA ILE A 88 2.07 -2.58 7.98
C ILE A 88 2.99 -3.52 7.20
N ILE A 89 2.52 -4.11 6.10
CA ILE A 89 3.34 -5.01 5.27
C ILE A 89 4.56 -4.28 4.70
N PHE A 90 4.37 -3.04 4.24
CA PHE A 90 5.46 -2.20 3.73
C PHE A 90 6.54 -1.96 4.80
N PHE A 91 6.16 -1.51 6.00
CA PHE A 91 7.10 -1.27 7.09
C PHE A 91 7.77 -2.57 7.58
N ILE A 92 7.04 -3.68 7.65
CA ILE A 92 7.63 -4.99 7.97
C ILE A 92 8.67 -5.37 6.92
N SER A 93 8.40 -5.16 5.63
CA SER A 93 9.33 -5.50 4.55
C SER A 93 10.63 -4.70 4.64
N LEU A 94 10.54 -3.40 4.95
CA LEU A 94 11.70 -2.55 5.22
C LEU A 94 12.48 -3.00 6.46
N TYR A 95 11.77 -3.32 7.55
CA TYR A 95 12.40 -3.79 8.78
C TYR A 95 13.15 -5.11 8.56
N VAL A 96 12.53 -6.04 7.84
CA VAL A 96 13.15 -7.33 7.49
C VAL A 96 14.38 -7.10 6.63
N GLU A 97 14.31 -6.33 5.55
CA GLU A 97 15.50 -6.07 4.72
C GLU A 97 16.62 -5.36 5.49
N HIS A 98 16.29 -4.42 6.39
CA HIS A 98 17.30 -3.76 7.22
C HIS A 98 17.98 -4.69 8.24
N SER A 99 17.27 -5.74 8.67
CA SER A 99 17.75 -6.67 9.71
C SER A 99 18.55 -7.86 9.14
N TYR A 100 18.54 -8.06 7.82
CA TYR A 100 19.24 -9.14 7.11
C TYR A 100 20.45 -8.62 6.33
#